data_AF-K9SFI6-F1
#
_entry.id   AF-K9SFI6-F1
#
_cell.length_a   1.000
_cell.length_b   1.000
_cell.length_c   1.000
_cell.angle_alpha   90.00
_cell.angle_beta   90.00
_cell.angle_gamma   90.00
#
_symmetry.space_group_name_H-M   'P 1'
#
loop_
_entity.id
_entity.type
_entity.pdbx_description
1 polymer ?
#
loop_
_entity_poly.entity_id
_entity_poly.type
_entity_poly.pdbx_seq_one_letter_code
_entity_poly.pdbx_strand_id
1 'polypeptide(L)'
;MQVAERMAIALAKTDADPNELKKTIAYLRAFADRPGAGQLYFDYLATLAKQGDKIGHSKRTRTYLQNIEVVCREFLLDYQDDVTALLQILGWAARLTRYYAEATPIEELQEMAATELRSEREEAIAAITSQHEFQVGELLDAVVTGLGKGNKVTFEILGTVRLTEKEPKHAKKLTEGQAVKVSVVALREDGSLRKVKYVP
;
A
#
# COMPACT_ATOMS: atom_id res chain seq x y z
N MET A 1 5.02 -8.49 10.13
CA MET A 1 6.31 -8.82 9.49
C MET A 1 6.37 -8.28 8.07
N GLN A 2 5.33 -8.49 7.26
CA GLN A 2 5.17 -7.95 5.89
C GLN A 2 5.44 -6.44 5.73
N VAL A 3 4.97 -5.60 6.68
CA VAL A 3 5.22 -4.15 6.62
C VAL A 3 6.71 -3.79 6.69
N ALA A 4 7.49 -4.48 7.52
CA ALA A 4 8.92 -4.23 7.67
C ALA A 4 9.70 -4.63 6.40
N GLU A 5 9.28 -5.72 5.76
CA GLU A 5 9.86 -6.20 4.50
C GLU A 5 9.58 -5.24 3.35
N ARG A 6 8.31 -4.85 3.15
CA ARG A 6 7.92 -3.87 2.14
C ARG A 6 8.62 -2.52 2.34
N MET A 7 8.71 -2.05 3.59
CA MET A 7 9.44 -0.84 3.94
C MET A 7 10.94 -0.98 3.62
N ALA A 8 11.54 -2.13 3.92
CA ALA A 8 12.96 -2.37 3.65
C ALA A 8 13.28 -2.34 2.15
N ILE A 9 12.40 -2.92 1.32
CA ILE A 9 12.49 -2.88 -0.13
C ILE A 9 12.37 -1.43 -0.64
N ALA A 10 11.42 -0.65 -0.11
CA ALA A 10 11.25 0.76 -0.48
C ALA A 10 12.49 1.61 -0.12
N LEU A 11 13.06 1.40 1.07
CA LEU A 11 14.30 2.06 1.50
C LEU A 11 15.49 1.69 0.59
N ALA A 12 15.64 0.42 0.22
CA ALA A 12 16.72 -0.01 -0.67
C ALA A 12 16.58 0.61 -2.07
N LYS A 13 15.35 0.71 -2.60
CA LYS A 13 15.06 1.30 -3.92
C LYS A 13 15.29 2.81 -3.98
N THR A 14 15.09 3.51 -2.87
CA THR A 14 15.25 4.97 -2.80
C THR A 14 16.68 5.40 -2.47
N ASP A 15 17.64 4.45 -2.45
CA ASP A 15 19.04 4.72 -2.09
C ASP A 15 19.16 5.44 -0.72
N ALA A 16 18.31 5.06 0.23
CA ALA A 16 18.37 5.57 1.59
C ALA A 16 19.59 5.00 2.32
N ASP A 17 20.39 5.83 2.98
CA ASP A 17 21.54 5.38 3.76
C ASP A 17 21.08 4.64 5.03
N PRO A 18 21.40 3.33 5.19
CA PRO A 18 21.03 2.57 6.38
C PRO A 18 21.59 3.13 7.69
N ASN A 19 22.70 3.87 7.65
CA ASN A 19 23.27 4.52 8.83
C ASN A 19 22.45 5.73 9.25
N GLU A 20 21.93 6.52 8.31
CA GLU A 20 21.02 7.63 8.63
C GLU A 20 19.72 7.09 9.21
N LEU A 21 19.17 6.00 8.66
CA LEU A 21 18.00 5.34 9.23
C LEU A 21 18.25 4.85 10.67
N LYS A 22 19.42 4.26 10.96
CA LYS A 22 19.75 3.84 12.34
C LYS A 22 19.78 4.99 13.33
N LYS A 23 20.19 6.20 12.91
CA LYS A 23 20.17 7.39 13.78
C LYS A 23 18.75 7.80 14.12
N THR A 24 17.82 7.73 13.17
CA THR A 24 16.41 8.05 13.44
C THR A 24 15.78 7.02 14.39
N ILE A 25 16.13 5.74 14.24
CA ILE A 25 15.69 4.69 15.18
C ILE A 25 16.25 4.94 16.58
N ALA A 26 17.52 5.33 16.69
CA ALA A 26 18.14 5.66 17.97
C ALA A 26 17.43 6.84 18.66
N TYR A 27 17.00 7.84 17.89
CA TYR A 27 16.17 8.94 18.40
C TYR A 27 14.85 8.43 18.99
N LEU A 28 14.09 7.63 18.24
CA LEU A 28 12.80 7.10 18.74
C LEU A 28 13.01 6.25 20.00
N ARG A 29 14.05 5.41 20.05
CA ARG A 29 14.38 4.62 21.24
C ARG A 29 14.70 5.48 22.46
N ALA A 30 15.48 6.54 22.28
CA ALA A 30 15.88 7.43 23.37
C ALA A 30 14.71 8.22 23.96
N PHE A 31 13.61 8.38 23.20
CA PHE A 31 12.47 9.20 23.59
C PHE A 31 11.15 8.42 23.60
N ALA A 32 11.20 7.09 23.62
CA ALA A 32 10.03 6.21 23.51
C ALA A 32 9.00 6.43 24.63
N ASP A 33 9.46 6.79 25.84
CA ASP A 33 8.59 6.99 27.01
C ASP A 33 7.90 8.37 27.03
N ARG A 34 8.17 9.24 26.04
CA ARG A 34 7.55 10.57 25.99
C ARG A 34 6.09 10.46 25.53
N PRO A 35 5.17 11.26 26.11
CA PRO A 35 3.84 11.40 25.57
C PRO A 35 3.89 11.82 24.09
N GLY A 36 3.20 11.07 23.22
CA GLY A 36 3.19 11.32 21.78
C GLY A 36 4.52 11.06 21.07
N ALA A 37 5.37 10.16 21.60
CA ALA A 37 6.70 9.88 21.02
C ALA A 37 6.68 9.52 19.53
N GLY A 38 5.64 8.82 19.04
CA GLY A 38 5.52 8.52 17.61
C GLY A 38 5.26 9.77 16.75
N GLN A 39 4.36 10.66 17.16
CA GLN A 39 4.17 11.95 16.49
C GLN A 39 5.45 12.78 16.51
N LEU A 40 6.12 12.87 17.66
CA LEU A 40 7.39 13.59 17.81
C LEU A 40 8.49 13.01 16.92
N TYR A 41 8.48 11.70 16.69
CA TYR A 41 9.37 11.04 15.74
C TYR A 41 9.11 11.48 14.29
N PHE A 42 7.85 11.55 13.86
CA PHE A 42 7.53 12.07 12.52
C PHE A 42 7.88 13.55 12.36
N ASP A 43 7.68 14.36 13.39
CA ASP A 43 8.08 15.77 13.39
C ASP A 43 9.61 15.91 13.31
N TYR A 44 10.34 15.04 14.01
CA TYR A 44 11.79 14.94 13.93
C TYR A 44 12.26 14.56 12.53
N LEU A 45 11.66 13.55 11.90
CA LEU A 45 11.97 13.17 10.52
C LEU A 45 11.73 14.33 9.53
N ALA A 46 10.59 15.01 9.64
CA ALA A 46 10.28 16.16 8.80
C ALA A 46 11.32 17.29 8.99
N THR A 47 11.75 17.52 10.23
CA THR A 47 12.80 18.50 10.55
C THR A 47 14.13 18.10 9.91
N LEU A 48 14.53 16.84 10.02
CA LEU A 48 15.74 16.31 9.38
C LEU A 48 15.69 16.44 7.86
N ALA A 49 14.58 16.07 7.22
CA ALA A 49 14.40 16.17 5.77
C ALA A 49 14.47 17.63 5.28
N LYS A 50 13.93 18.58 6.05
CA LYS A 50 13.95 20.01 5.75
C LYS A 50 15.31 20.65 5.98
N GLN A 51 16.02 20.24 7.03
CA GLN A 51 17.27 20.88 7.49
C GLN A 51 18.53 20.05 7.21
N GLY A 52 18.41 18.95 6.46
CA GLY A 52 19.50 17.99 6.24
C GLY A 52 20.80 18.60 5.71
N ASP A 53 20.71 19.69 4.93
CA ASP A 53 21.89 20.42 4.42
C ASP A 53 22.73 21.08 5.51
N LYS A 54 22.14 21.35 6.69
CA LYS A 54 22.82 21.99 7.82
C LYS A 54 23.44 21.00 8.79
N ILE A 55 23.08 19.73 8.69
CA ILE A 55 23.41 18.68 9.66
C ILE A 55 24.28 17.60 9.00
N GLY A 56 24.16 17.43 7.68
CA GLY A 56 24.93 16.49 6.91
C GLY A 56 26.32 17.01 6.53
N HIS A 57 27.31 16.12 6.59
CA HIS A 57 28.66 16.41 6.10
C HIS A 57 28.78 16.18 4.59
N SER A 58 27.75 15.59 3.97
CA SER A 58 27.67 15.29 2.54
C SER A 58 26.49 16.02 1.90
N LYS A 59 26.66 16.45 0.65
CA LYS A 59 25.58 16.99 -0.17
C LYS A 59 24.44 15.99 -0.41
N ARG A 60 24.66 14.70 -0.13
CA ARG A 60 23.67 13.61 -0.28
C ARG A 60 22.83 13.36 0.98
N THR A 61 23.28 13.81 2.15
CA THR A 61 22.61 13.53 3.42
C THR A 61 21.17 14.03 3.43
N ARG A 62 20.90 15.20 2.84
CA ARG A 62 19.55 15.72 2.71
C ARG A 62 18.64 14.79 1.91
N THR A 63 19.10 14.29 0.77
CA THR A 63 18.32 13.35 -0.05
C THR A 63 18.01 12.06 0.70
N TYR A 64 18.98 11.51 1.43
CA TYR A 64 18.74 10.32 2.25
C TYR A 64 17.67 10.55 3.32
N LEU A 65 17.75 11.69 4.03
CA LEU A 65 16.78 12.05 5.06
C LEU A 65 15.38 12.31 4.51
N GLN A 66 15.28 12.90 3.30
CA GLN A 66 14.01 13.07 2.60
C GLN A 66 13.39 11.72 2.22
N ASN A 67 14.18 10.80 1.67
CA ASN A 67 13.70 9.48 1.28
C ASN A 67 13.25 8.66 2.50
N ILE A 68 14.03 8.72 3.60
CA ILE A 68 13.67 8.07 4.87
C ILE A 68 12.34 8.64 5.41
N GLU A 69 12.15 9.95 5.38
CA GLU A 69 10.93 10.59 5.87
C GLU A 69 9.69 10.15 5.09
N VAL A 70 9.77 10.17 3.75
CA VAL A 70 8.66 9.75 2.86
C VAL A 70 8.30 8.29 3.12
N VAL A 71 9.28 7.40 3.11
CA VAL A 71 9.04 5.97 3.31
C VAL A 71 8.54 5.67 4.72
N CYS A 72 9.08 6.34 5.75
CA CYS A 72 8.55 6.17 7.11
C CYS A 72 7.09 6.60 7.20
N ARG A 73 6.70 7.74 6.59
CA ARG A 73 5.29 8.17 6.61
C ARG A 73 4.38 7.20 5.87
N GLU A 74 4.79 6.69 4.72
CA GLU A 74 3.99 5.76 3.94
C GLU A 74 3.68 4.47 4.71
N PHE A 75 4.65 3.91 5.44
CA PHE A 75 4.52 2.59 6.06
C PHE A 75 4.19 2.62 7.55
N LEU A 76 4.47 3.72 8.25
CA LEU A 76 4.44 3.75 9.72
C LEU A 76 3.39 4.69 10.31
N LEU A 77 2.68 5.50 9.51
CA LEU A 77 1.74 6.49 10.05
C LEU A 77 0.62 5.83 10.89
N ASP A 78 0.11 4.69 10.44
CA ASP A 78 -0.92 3.92 11.17
C ASP A 78 -0.44 3.36 12.51
N TYR A 79 0.87 3.36 12.75
CA TYR A 79 1.51 2.87 13.98
C TYR A 79 1.96 4.02 14.89
N GLN A 80 1.64 5.28 14.59
CA GLN A 80 2.13 6.45 15.34
C GLN A 80 1.81 6.41 16.84
N ASP A 81 0.72 5.75 17.23
CA ASP A 81 0.28 5.64 18.63
C ASP A 81 0.83 4.36 19.31
N ASP A 82 1.49 3.47 18.55
CA ASP A 82 2.16 2.26 19.06
C ASP A 82 3.68 2.34 18.81
N VAL A 83 4.37 3.00 19.74
CA VAL A 83 5.82 3.18 19.73
C VAL A 83 6.57 1.84 19.73
N THR A 84 6.02 0.81 20.37
CA THR A 84 6.64 -0.52 20.40
C THR A 84 6.60 -1.14 19.02
N ALA A 85 5.44 -1.08 18.33
CA ALA A 85 5.30 -1.54 16.96
C ALA A 85 6.22 -0.76 16.01
N LEU A 86 6.27 0.57 16.12
CA LEU A 86 7.19 1.39 15.32
C LEU A 86 8.64 0.92 15.44
N LEU A 87 9.12 0.71 16.67
CA LEU A 87 10.49 0.27 16.93
C LEU A 87 10.78 -1.14 16.40
N GLN A 88 9.80 -2.05 16.48
CA GLN A 88 9.92 -3.39 15.91
C GLN A 88 10.00 -3.33 14.38
N ILE A 89 9.06 -2.63 13.73
CA ILE A 89 9.01 -2.52 12.27
C ILE A 89 10.29 -1.87 11.75
N LEU A 90 10.69 -0.73 12.33
CA LEU A 90 11.92 -0.04 11.96
C LEU A 90 13.18 -0.89 12.19
N GLY A 91 13.24 -1.63 13.31
CA GLY A 91 14.36 -2.50 13.63
C GLY A 91 14.54 -3.62 12.62
N TRP A 92 13.45 -4.26 12.22
CA TRP A 92 13.46 -5.28 11.17
C TRP A 92 13.76 -4.68 9.80
N ALA A 93 13.13 -3.55 9.44
CA ALA A 93 13.34 -2.89 8.17
C ALA A 93 14.82 -2.51 7.97
N ALA A 94 15.45 -1.90 8.98
CA ALA A 94 16.87 -1.53 8.91
C ALA A 94 17.81 -2.74 8.74
N ARG A 95 17.45 -3.91 9.30
CA ARG A 95 18.20 -5.16 9.12
C ARG A 95 18.04 -5.70 7.70
N LEU A 96 16.83 -5.69 7.18
CA LEU A 96 16.49 -6.19 5.84
C LEU A 96 17.01 -5.27 4.73
N THR A 97 16.95 -3.95 4.87
CA THR A 97 17.49 -3.01 3.87
C THR A 97 18.97 -3.26 3.62
N ARG A 98 19.74 -3.55 4.67
CA ARG A 98 21.16 -3.91 4.51
C ARG A 98 21.34 -5.20 3.74
N TYR A 99 20.52 -6.21 4.04
CA TYR A 99 20.53 -7.46 3.29
C TYR A 99 20.21 -7.24 1.81
N TYR A 100 19.16 -6.48 1.49
CA TYR A 100 18.78 -6.19 0.11
C TYR A 100 19.77 -5.30 -0.63
N ALA A 101 20.38 -4.31 0.04
CA ALA A 101 21.39 -3.45 -0.57
C ALA A 101 22.72 -4.18 -0.88
N GLU A 102 23.05 -5.22 -0.11
CA GLU A 102 24.30 -5.98 -0.27
C GLU A 102 24.14 -7.27 -1.10
N ALA A 103 22.96 -7.91 -1.08
CA ALA A 103 22.81 -9.30 -1.52
C ALA A 103 21.83 -9.53 -2.68
N THR A 104 21.02 -8.55 -3.09
CA THR A 104 19.91 -8.80 -4.04
C THR A 104 19.88 -7.76 -5.18
N PRO A 105 19.89 -8.19 -6.45
CA PRO A 105 19.65 -7.30 -7.59
C PRO A 105 18.32 -6.56 -7.45
N ILE A 106 18.28 -5.30 -7.90
CA ILE A 106 17.10 -4.43 -7.77
C ILE A 106 15.88 -5.03 -8.47
N GLU A 107 16.09 -5.77 -9.56
CA GLU A 107 15.06 -6.46 -10.34
C GLU A 107 14.36 -7.57 -9.52
N GLU A 108 15.10 -8.36 -8.74
CA GLU A 108 14.52 -9.41 -7.89
C GLU A 108 13.67 -8.81 -6.76
N LEU A 109 14.08 -7.65 -6.23
CA LEU A 109 13.29 -6.89 -5.25
C LEU A 109 12.02 -6.26 -5.86
N GLN A 110 11.97 -6.09 -7.18
CA GLN A 110 10.75 -5.65 -7.88
C GLN A 110 9.75 -6.79 -8.00
N GLU A 111 10.21 -8.00 -8.32
CA GLU A 111 9.36 -9.18 -8.44
C GLU A 111 8.77 -9.62 -7.09
N MET A 112 9.57 -9.59 -6.00
CA MET A 112 9.09 -9.91 -4.66
C MET A 112 7.98 -8.96 -4.20
N ALA A 113 8.19 -7.64 -4.31
CA ALA A 113 7.18 -6.64 -3.92
C ALA A 113 5.90 -6.73 -4.78
N ALA A 114 6.03 -7.01 -6.08
CA ALA A 114 4.88 -7.20 -6.95
C ALA A 114 4.08 -8.47 -6.61
N THR A 115 4.76 -9.52 -6.12
CA THR A 115 4.14 -10.77 -5.69
C THR A 115 3.37 -10.60 -4.39
N GLU A 116 3.96 -9.94 -3.39
CA GLU A 116 3.26 -9.65 -2.12
C GLU A 116 2.02 -8.78 -2.32
N LEU A 117 2.12 -7.73 -3.16
CA LEU A 117 0.98 -6.86 -3.46
C LEU A 117 -0.17 -7.61 -4.15
N ARG A 118 0.13 -8.66 -4.92
CA ARG A 118 -0.88 -9.55 -5.50
C ARG A 118 -1.52 -10.42 -4.41
N SER A 119 -0.73 -11.00 -3.50
CA SER A 119 -1.23 -11.79 -2.37
C SER A 119 -2.18 -10.99 -1.49
N GLU A 120 -1.79 -9.77 -1.08
CA GLU A 120 -2.63 -8.89 -0.24
C GLU A 120 -3.97 -8.58 -0.92
N ARG A 121 -3.98 -8.33 -2.24
CA ARG A 121 -5.21 -8.10 -3.00
C ARG A 121 -6.07 -9.35 -3.09
N GLU A 122 -5.47 -10.51 -3.32
CA GLU A 122 -6.17 -11.79 -3.40
C GLU A 122 -6.79 -12.17 -2.04
N GLU A 123 -6.07 -11.93 -0.95
CA GLU A 123 -6.56 -12.12 0.43
C GLU A 123 -7.71 -11.16 0.78
N ALA A 124 -7.61 -9.88 0.42
CA ALA A 124 -8.68 -8.91 0.63
C ALA A 124 -9.95 -9.28 -0.16
N ILE A 125 -9.79 -9.73 -1.41
CA ILE A 125 -10.91 -10.24 -2.21
C ILE A 125 -11.50 -11.50 -1.57
N ALA A 126 -10.67 -12.45 -1.13
CA ALA A 126 -11.13 -13.68 -0.49
C ALA A 126 -11.85 -13.40 0.84
N ALA A 127 -11.37 -12.47 1.65
CA ALA A 127 -12.00 -12.07 2.91
C ALA A 127 -13.38 -11.43 2.70
N ILE A 128 -13.51 -10.52 1.72
CA ILE A 128 -14.80 -9.90 1.41
C ILE A 128 -15.77 -10.92 0.81
N THR A 129 -15.26 -11.81 -0.04
CA THR A 129 -16.09 -12.85 -0.67
C THR A 129 -16.54 -13.91 0.34
N SER A 130 -15.73 -14.23 1.34
CA SER A 130 -16.12 -15.18 2.40
C SER A 130 -17.07 -14.57 3.44
N GLN A 131 -17.06 -13.25 3.62
CA GLN A 131 -18.02 -12.54 4.47
C GLN A 131 -19.36 -12.29 3.78
N HIS A 132 -19.44 -12.42 2.46
CA HIS A 132 -20.63 -12.11 1.68
C HIS A 132 -21.06 -13.30 0.82
N GLU A 133 -22.14 -13.97 1.21
CA GLU A 133 -22.77 -14.99 0.37
C GLU A 133 -23.56 -14.33 -0.76
N PHE A 134 -22.90 -14.12 -1.90
CA PHE A 134 -23.55 -13.58 -3.08
C PHE A 134 -24.63 -14.52 -3.61
N GLN A 135 -25.73 -13.96 -4.10
CA GLN A 135 -26.77 -14.73 -4.78
C GLN A 135 -26.92 -14.30 -6.24
N VAL A 136 -27.17 -15.26 -7.13
CA VAL A 136 -27.44 -14.95 -8.54
C VAL A 136 -28.74 -14.13 -8.63
N GLY A 137 -28.67 -12.97 -9.29
CA GLY A 137 -29.76 -12.00 -9.39
C GLY A 137 -29.74 -10.89 -8.33
N GLU A 138 -28.85 -10.97 -7.34
CA GLU A 138 -28.68 -9.93 -6.32
C GLU A 138 -28.21 -8.60 -6.94
N LEU A 139 -28.72 -7.49 -6.42
CA LEU A 139 -28.33 -6.13 -6.79
C LEU A 139 -27.27 -5.61 -5.82
N LEU A 140 -26.09 -5.31 -6.36
CA LEU A 140 -24.95 -4.78 -5.61
C LEU A 140 -24.65 -3.35 -6.04
N ASP A 141 -24.25 -2.53 -5.09
CA ASP A 141 -23.71 -1.21 -5.37
C ASP A 141 -22.27 -1.34 -5.88
N ALA A 142 -21.95 -0.62 -6.95
CA ALA A 142 -20.65 -0.64 -7.59
C ALA A 142 -20.23 0.75 -8.07
N VAL A 143 -18.94 0.95 -8.26
CA VAL A 143 -18.37 2.17 -8.84
C VAL A 143 -17.68 1.83 -10.17
N VAL A 144 -17.95 2.61 -11.21
CA VAL A 144 -17.24 2.46 -12.48
C VAL A 144 -15.82 2.97 -12.33
N THR A 145 -14.83 2.10 -12.45
CA THR A 145 -13.40 2.44 -12.26
C THR A 145 -12.58 2.45 -13.54
N GLY A 146 -13.18 2.05 -14.67
CA GLY A 146 -12.50 2.13 -15.96
C GLY A 146 -13.41 1.92 -17.16
N LEU A 147 -13.16 2.65 -18.25
CA LEU A 147 -13.82 2.49 -19.53
C LEU A 147 -12.84 2.02 -20.61
N GLY A 148 -12.91 0.73 -20.95
CA GLY A 148 -12.02 0.09 -21.90
C GLY A 148 -12.53 0.08 -23.35
N LYS A 149 -11.62 -0.10 -24.31
CA LYS A 149 -11.94 -0.25 -25.74
C LYS A 149 -12.93 -1.40 -25.97
N GLY A 150 -13.88 -1.20 -26.88
CA GLY A 150 -14.86 -2.22 -27.25
C GLY A 150 -16.06 -2.34 -26.31
N ASN A 151 -16.48 -1.23 -25.68
CA ASN A 151 -17.58 -1.15 -24.72
C ASN A 151 -17.32 -1.98 -23.46
N LYS A 152 -16.07 -2.07 -23.00
CA LYS A 152 -15.73 -2.74 -21.75
C LYS A 152 -15.83 -1.73 -20.60
N VAL A 153 -16.42 -2.14 -19.49
CA VAL A 153 -16.59 -1.32 -18.29
C VAL A 153 -16.08 -2.12 -17.11
N THR A 154 -15.24 -1.50 -16.29
CA THR A 154 -14.72 -2.08 -15.05
C THR A 154 -15.57 -1.58 -13.89
N PHE A 155 -16.19 -2.49 -13.16
CA PHE A 155 -16.97 -2.22 -11.96
C PHE A 155 -16.16 -2.61 -10.73
N GLU A 156 -16.11 -1.74 -9.73
CA GLU A 156 -15.58 -2.03 -8.40
C GLU A 156 -16.73 -2.22 -7.42
N ILE A 157 -16.83 -3.41 -6.84
CA ILE A 157 -17.89 -3.86 -5.95
C ILE A 157 -17.29 -4.04 -4.56
N LEU A 158 -17.99 -3.55 -3.53
CA LEU A 158 -17.53 -3.57 -2.13
C LEU A 158 -16.11 -2.99 -1.94
N GLY A 159 -15.71 -2.03 -2.79
CA GLY A 159 -14.43 -1.31 -2.70
C GLY A 159 -13.18 -2.14 -3.02
N THR A 160 -13.30 -3.39 -3.47
CA THR A 160 -12.13 -4.27 -3.68
C THR A 160 -12.30 -5.21 -4.87
N VAL A 161 -13.52 -5.71 -5.13
CA VAL A 161 -13.76 -6.67 -6.22
C VAL A 161 -13.90 -5.92 -7.54
N ARG A 162 -12.93 -6.06 -8.45
CA ARG A 162 -12.97 -5.44 -9.78
C ARG A 162 -13.33 -6.45 -10.87
N LEU A 163 -14.43 -6.19 -11.58
CA LEU A 163 -14.88 -7.01 -12.71
C LEU A 163 -15.03 -6.18 -13.97
N THR A 164 -14.37 -6.61 -15.05
CA THR A 164 -14.44 -5.96 -16.36
C THR A 164 -15.41 -6.70 -17.26
N GLU A 165 -16.53 -6.07 -17.57
CA GLU A 165 -17.61 -6.66 -18.36
C GLU A 165 -17.86 -5.88 -19.64
N LYS A 166 -18.33 -6.57 -20.68
CA LYS A 166 -18.68 -5.93 -21.95
C LYS A 166 -20.12 -5.45 -21.89
N GLU A 167 -20.31 -4.13 -21.91
CA GLU A 167 -21.60 -3.43 -21.84
C GLU A 167 -21.94 -2.71 -23.15
N PRO A 168 -22.25 -3.44 -24.24
CA PRO A 168 -22.39 -2.85 -25.57
C PRO A 168 -23.51 -1.80 -25.68
N LYS A 169 -24.54 -1.88 -24.84
CA LYS A 169 -25.70 -0.97 -24.85
C LYS A 169 -25.54 0.22 -23.91
N HIS A 170 -24.77 0.06 -22.82
CA HIS A 170 -24.73 1.01 -21.72
C HIS A 170 -23.36 1.64 -21.49
N ALA A 171 -22.27 1.06 -22.01
CA ALA A 171 -20.92 1.59 -21.81
C ALA A 171 -20.76 3.07 -22.22
N LYS A 172 -21.47 3.51 -23.26
CA LYS A 172 -21.43 4.91 -23.72
C LYS A 172 -22.17 5.89 -22.80
N LYS A 173 -22.98 5.39 -21.87
CA LYS A 173 -23.76 6.19 -20.90
C LYS A 173 -23.13 6.23 -19.51
N LEU A 174 -22.04 5.48 -19.32
CA LEU A 174 -21.34 5.36 -18.05
C LEU A 174 -20.10 6.23 -18.05
N THR A 175 -19.77 6.81 -16.90
CA THR A 175 -18.56 7.61 -16.67
C THR A 175 -17.72 7.03 -15.55
N GLU A 176 -16.40 7.19 -15.62
CA GLU A 176 -15.51 6.80 -14.52
C GLU A 176 -15.87 7.59 -13.24
N GLY A 177 -15.82 6.91 -12.09
CA GLY A 177 -16.25 7.41 -10.79
C GLY A 177 -17.76 7.35 -10.53
N GLN A 178 -18.58 6.90 -11.49
CA GLN A 178 -20.03 6.84 -11.32
C GLN A 178 -20.44 5.67 -10.40
N ALA A 179 -21.25 5.97 -9.39
CA ALA A 179 -21.95 4.96 -8.60
C ALA A 179 -23.12 4.38 -9.40
N VAL A 180 -23.16 3.06 -9.49
CA VAL A 180 -24.12 2.30 -10.31
C VAL A 180 -24.58 1.05 -9.57
N LYS A 181 -25.69 0.46 -10.02
CA LYS A 181 -26.12 -0.86 -9.58
C LYS A 181 -25.76 -1.92 -10.60
N VAL A 182 -25.29 -3.06 -10.11
CA VAL A 182 -24.99 -4.23 -10.93
C VAL A 182 -25.73 -5.44 -10.39
N SER A 183 -26.21 -6.29 -11.29
CA SER A 183 -26.83 -7.57 -10.95
C SER A 183 -25.80 -8.69 -11.07
N VAL A 184 -25.79 -9.62 -10.12
CA VAL A 184 -24.97 -10.83 -10.19
C VAL A 184 -25.55 -11.77 -11.24
N VAL A 185 -24.75 -12.10 -12.26
CA VAL A 185 -25.18 -12.99 -13.36
C VAL A 185 -24.66 -14.41 -13.17
N ALA A 186 -23.45 -14.54 -12.63
CA ALA A 186 -22.84 -15.85 -12.36
C ALA A 186 -21.87 -15.77 -11.19
N LEU A 187 -21.85 -16.86 -10.43
CA LEU A 187 -20.87 -17.12 -9.38
C LEU A 187 -19.90 -18.21 -9.84
N ARG A 188 -18.75 -18.29 -9.19
CA ARG A 188 -17.80 -19.40 -9.32
C ARG A 188 -18.17 -20.51 -8.31
N GLU A 189 -17.47 -21.65 -8.42
CA GLU A 189 -17.68 -22.80 -7.51
C GLU A 189 -17.34 -22.48 -6.04
N ASP A 190 -16.50 -21.47 -5.81
CA ASP A 190 -16.13 -20.95 -4.49
C ASP A 190 -17.09 -19.86 -3.95
N GLY A 191 -18.20 -19.59 -4.64
CA GLY A 191 -19.17 -18.55 -4.28
C GLY A 191 -18.77 -17.13 -4.69
N SER A 192 -17.59 -16.93 -5.30
CA SER A 192 -17.14 -15.61 -5.73
C SER A 192 -17.83 -15.10 -7.00
N LEU A 193 -17.87 -13.76 -7.16
CA LEU A 193 -18.46 -13.12 -8.33
C LEU A 193 -17.68 -13.49 -9.60
N ARG A 194 -18.33 -14.19 -10.52
CA ARG A 194 -17.77 -14.52 -11.84
C ARG A 194 -18.15 -13.49 -12.89
N LYS A 195 -19.40 -13.04 -12.85
CA LYS A 195 -19.96 -12.16 -13.87
C LYS A 195 -21.05 -11.28 -13.28
N VAL A 196 -21.02 -10.00 -13.63
CA VAL A 196 -22.05 -9.02 -13.27
C VAL A 196 -22.58 -8.31 -14.51
N LYS A 197 -23.71 -7.63 -14.37
CA LYS A 197 -24.30 -6.83 -15.45
C LYS A 197 -24.88 -5.54 -14.92
N TYR A 198 -24.62 -4.44 -15.61
CA TYR A 198 -25.17 -3.14 -15.26
C TYR A 198 -26.69 -3.14 -15.29
N VAL A 199 -27.29 -2.56 -14.24
CA VAL A 199 -28.72 -2.32 -14.12
C VAL A 199 -28.96 -0.80 -14.15
N PRO A 200 -29.57 -0.28 -15.23
CA PRO A 200 -29.91 1.14 -15.35
C PRO A 200 -31.00 1.60 -14.39
#